data_AF-A0A7S0LN71-F1
#
_entry.id   AF-A0A7S0LN71-F1
#
_cell.length_a   1.000
_cell.length_b   1.000
_cell.length_c   1.000
_cell.angle_alpha   90.00
_cell.angle_beta   90.00
_cell.angle_gamma   90.00
#
_symmetry.space_group_name_H-M   'P 1'
#
loop_
_entity.id
_entity.type
_entity.pdbx_description
1 polymer ?
#
loop_
_entity_poly.entity_id
_entity_poly.type
_entity_poly.pdbx_seq_one_letter_code
_entity_poly.pdbx_strand_id
1 'polypeptide(L)'
;MTATPFLFAVLGGLANGTFPIFIKTAAVVHAQLHPVIFQLYKSSCVALLGLALVAAHAFAFEFTWWGVASAGTWVPAGLCTIVAVPRIGVGSAMLTAASVSSWCSFLVFWLAFDEEVRTHTLRPGGAPVVLAPVFMFGSMLGMGGLVAAQHLRLKSRCSEESKPLTPDESSGTIGTELESSSHDSDEASLSRDGLVAARLTKRVQKRALTALVGFGAAIFGGFLSAAQYGLVTLGRRASTAGSGERFNPLGSWMLSFGGGALGFSLAGGA
;
A
#
# COMPACT_ATOMS: atom_id res chain seq x y z
N MET A 1 28.26 -4.73 9.41
CA MET A 1 26.81 -4.99 9.62
C MET A 1 26.66 -6.46 9.92
N THR A 2 26.03 -6.83 11.03
CA THR A 2 25.71 -8.23 11.33
C THR A 2 24.67 -8.72 10.30
N ALA A 3 24.74 -9.98 9.88
CA ALA A 3 23.82 -10.54 8.88
C ALA A 3 22.37 -10.60 9.40
N THR A 4 22.19 -10.71 10.72
CA THR A 4 20.90 -10.95 11.37
C THR A 4 19.90 -9.80 11.23
N PRO A 5 20.22 -8.52 11.53
CA PRO A 5 19.26 -7.42 11.37
C PRO A 5 18.89 -7.20 9.90
N PHE A 6 19.83 -7.41 8.98
CA PHE A 6 19.55 -7.35 7.55
C PHE A 6 18.55 -8.44 7.14
N LEU A 7 18.77 -9.69 7.59
CA LEU A 7 17.84 -10.78 7.34
C LEU A 7 16.44 -10.48 7.89
N PHE A 8 16.33 -9.98 9.12
CA PHE A 8 15.03 -9.60 9.69
C PHE A 8 14.36 -8.45 8.94
N ALA A 9 15.13 -7.47 8.45
CA ALA A 9 14.59 -6.40 7.61
C ALA A 9 14.04 -6.94 6.28
N VAL A 10 14.75 -7.88 5.64
CA VAL A 10 14.28 -8.54 4.41
C VAL A 10 13.02 -9.37 4.68
N LEU A 11 13.02 -10.21 5.71
CA LEU A 11 11.86 -11.03 6.08
C LEU A 11 10.66 -10.15 6.47
N GLY A 12 10.88 -9.08 7.22
CA GLY A 12 9.86 -8.11 7.57
C GLY A 12 9.29 -7.41 6.33
N GLY A 13 10.15 -7.02 5.39
CA GLY A 13 9.76 -6.43 4.11
C GLY A 13 8.93 -7.40 3.27
N LEU A 14 9.34 -8.67 3.16
CA LEU A 14 8.60 -9.70 2.43
C LEU A 14 7.24 -10.00 3.08
N ALA A 15 7.19 -10.18 4.40
CA ALA A 15 5.95 -10.42 5.12
C ALA A 15 4.99 -9.22 5.02
N ASN A 16 5.50 -7.99 5.17
CA ASN A 16 4.70 -6.78 5.07
C ASN A 16 4.27 -6.48 3.61
N GLY A 17 5.06 -6.89 2.63
CA GLY A 17 4.71 -6.72 1.21
C GLY A 17 3.69 -7.75 0.72
N THR A 18 3.67 -8.95 1.30
CA THR A 18 2.82 -10.06 0.86
C THR A 18 1.47 -10.12 1.57
N PHE A 19 1.34 -9.59 2.79
CA PHE A 19 0.05 -9.65 3.50
C PHE A 19 -1.17 -9.13 2.73
N PRO A 20 -1.08 -8.04 1.92
CA PRO A 20 -2.26 -7.52 1.22
C PRO A 20 -2.73 -8.42 0.07
N ILE A 21 -1.92 -9.40 -0.35
CA ILE A 21 -2.31 -10.40 -1.33
C ILE A 21 -3.52 -11.20 -0.82
N PHE A 22 -3.55 -11.51 0.49
CA PHE A 22 -4.64 -12.28 1.10
C PHE A 22 -5.99 -11.54 1.04
N ILE A 23 -5.98 -10.21 1.04
CA ILE A 23 -7.18 -9.37 0.91
C ILE A 23 -7.88 -9.61 -0.44
N LYS A 24 -7.13 -10.00 -1.47
CA LYS A 24 -7.65 -10.28 -2.82
C LYS A 24 -7.99 -11.75 -3.08
N THR A 25 -7.78 -12.64 -2.12
CA THR A 25 -8.11 -14.06 -2.33
C THR A 25 -9.60 -14.23 -2.58
N ALA A 26 -9.96 -15.17 -3.45
CA ALA A 26 -11.36 -15.41 -3.82
C ALA A 26 -12.23 -15.65 -2.58
N ALA A 27 -11.72 -16.41 -1.59
CA ALA A 27 -12.42 -16.66 -0.33
C ALA A 27 -12.81 -15.37 0.41
N VAL A 28 -11.89 -14.41 0.55
CA VAL A 28 -12.14 -13.13 1.23
C VAL A 28 -13.11 -12.25 0.42
N VAL A 29 -12.96 -12.23 -0.91
CA VAL A 29 -13.84 -11.46 -1.80
C VAL A 29 -15.26 -12.03 -1.81
N HIS A 30 -15.41 -13.35 -1.84
CA HIS A 30 -16.72 -14.03 -1.77
C HIS A 30 -17.38 -13.86 -0.40
N ALA A 31 -16.61 -13.90 0.68
CA ALA A 31 -17.12 -13.69 2.03
C ALA A 31 -17.52 -12.23 2.33
N GLN A 32 -17.18 -11.28 1.44
CA GLN A 32 -17.46 -9.84 1.59
C GLN A 32 -17.11 -9.32 3.00
N LEU A 33 -15.96 -9.76 3.54
CA LEU A 33 -15.57 -9.43 4.91
C LEU A 33 -15.44 -7.92 5.09
N HIS A 34 -16.03 -7.41 6.16
CA HIS A 34 -15.89 -6.02 6.53
C HIS A 34 -14.41 -5.70 6.85
N PRO A 35 -13.84 -4.57 6.39
CA PRO A 35 -12.43 -4.23 6.61
C PRO A 35 -11.99 -4.28 8.09
N VAL A 36 -12.88 -3.90 9.00
CA VAL A 36 -12.63 -3.94 10.45
C VAL A 36 -12.42 -5.36 10.96
N ILE A 37 -13.13 -6.35 10.42
CA ILE A 37 -12.96 -7.77 10.81
C ILE A 37 -11.57 -8.25 10.41
N PHE A 38 -11.12 -7.90 9.21
CA PHE A 38 -9.78 -8.25 8.73
C PHE A 38 -8.69 -7.60 9.59
N GLN A 39 -8.88 -6.33 9.96
CA GLN A 39 -7.97 -5.61 10.85
C GLN A 39 -7.99 -6.15 12.29
N LEU A 40 -9.14 -6.60 12.79
CA LEU A 40 -9.27 -7.24 14.10
C LEU A 40 -8.49 -8.56 14.12
N TYR A 41 -8.67 -9.42 13.11
CA TYR A 41 -7.91 -10.67 12.97
C TYR A 41 -6.40 -10.40 12.98
N LYS A 42 -5.95 -9.43 12.17
CA LYS A 42 -4.55 -8.99 12.13
C LYS A 42 -4.04 -8.55 13.51
N SER A 43 -4.82 -7.73 14.21
CA SER A 43 -4.45 -7.21 15.54
C SER A 43 -4.41 -8.30 16.59
N SER A 44 -5.36 -9.25 16.56
CA SER A 44 -5.36 -10.44 17.42
C SER A 44 -4.12 -11.29 17.20
N CYS A 45 -3.72 -11.54 15.95
CA CYS A 45 -2.49 -12.28 15.67
C CYS A 45 -1.26 -11.59 16.26
N VAL A 46 -1.16 -10.27 16.16
CA VAL A 46 -0.04 -9.51 16.74
C VAL A 46 -0.07 -9.57 18.28
N ALA A 47 -1.24 -9.45 18.90
CA ALA A 47 -1.39 -9.58 20.35
C ALA A 47 -1.00 -10.97 20.86
N LEU A 48 -1.49 -12.03 20.21
CA LEU A 48 -1.15 -13.41 20.54
C LEU A 48 0.34 -13.70 20.35
N LEU A 49 0.94 -13.19 19.27
CA LEU A 49 2.38 -13.34 19.04
C LEU A 49 3.20 -12.58 20.10
N GLY A 50 2.79 -11.37 20.47
CA GLY A 50 3.42 -10.61 21.55
C GLY A 50 3.35 -11.36 22.88
N LEU A 51 2.20 -11.95 23.21
CA LEU A 51 2.02 -12.76 24.40
C LEU A 51 2.91 -14.00 24.39
N ALA A 52 2.97 -14.71 23.25
CA ALA A 52 3.82 -15.89 23.08
C ALA A 52 5.32 -15.54 23.24
N LEU A 53 5.77 -14.40 22.72
CA LEU A 53 7.17 -13.96 22.85
C LEU A 53 7.55 -13.63 24.29
N VAL A 54 6.66 -12.96 25.03
CA VAL A 54 6.85 -12.68 26.47
C VAL A 54 6.91 -13.99 27.26
N ALA A 55 5.99 -14.93 26.98
CA ALA A 55 5.96 -16.23 27.64
C ALA A 55 7.22 -17.07 27.35
N ALA A 56 7.67 -17.12 26.08
CA ALA A 56 8.78 -17.96 25.65
C ALA A 56 10.15 -17.54 26.21
N HIS A 57 10.35 -16.25 26.45
CA HIS A 57 11.64 -15.71 26.91
C HIS A 57 11.66 -15.37 28.39
N ALA A 58 10.59 -15.65 29.13
CA ALA A 58 10.43 -15.28 30.54
C ALA A 58 10.80 -13.82 30.83
N PHE A 59 10.55 -12.92 29.87
CA PHE A 59 10.82 -11.50 30.06
C PHE A 59 9.85 -10.94 31.11
N ALA A 60 10.37 -10.13 32.04
CA ALA A 60 9.51 -9.28 32.84
C ALA A 60 8.74 -8.35 31.89
N PHE A 61 7.41 -8.51 31.84
CA PHE A 61 6.59 -7.67 31.00
C PHE A 61 6.60 -6.25 31.56
N GLU A 62 7.06 -5.31 30.74
CA GLU A 62 7.13 -3.89 31.07
C GLU A 62 6.22 -3.11 30.12
N PHE A 63 5.03 -2.80 30.59
CA PHE A 63 4.05 -2.07 29.79
C PHE A 63 4.62 -0.73 29.32
N THR A 64 4.40 -0.39 28.04
CA THR A 64 4.80 0.92 27.49
C THR A 64 3.67 1.57 26.71
N TRP A 65 3.42 2.86 27.01
CA TRP A 65 2.43 3.66 26.29
C TRP A 65 2.85 3.94 24.84
N TRP A 66 4.16 3.92 24.54
CA TRP A 66 4.66 4.07 23.17
C TRP A 66 4.20 2.94 22.26
N GLY A 67 4.07 1.72 22.78
CA GLY A 67 3.50 0.59 22.06
C GLY A 67 2.03 0.83 21.69
N VAL A 68 1.24 1.27 22.66
CA VAL A 68 -0.18 1.60 22.45
C VAL A 68 -0.36 2.76 21.48
N ALA A 69 0.39 3.85 21.64
CA ALA A 69 0.34 5.00 20.73
C ALA A 69 0.73 4.61 19.30
N SER A 70 1.77 3.77 19.13
CA SER A 70 2.16 3.24 17.83
C SER A 70 1.04 2.39 17.21
N ALA A 71 0.32 1.61 18.01
CA ALA A 71 -0.82 0.85 17.53
C ALA A 71 -1.97 1.77 17.03
N GLY A 72 -2.18 2.91 17.69
CA GLY A 72 -3.19 3.90 17.31
C GLY A 72 -2.98 4.53 15.93
N THR A 73 -1.73 4.59 15.45
CA THR A 73 -1.42 5.03 14.07
C THR A 73 -1.35 3.87 13.09
N TRP A 74 -0.92 2.69 13.54
CA TRP A 74 -0.84 1.49 12.70
C TRP A 74 -2.21 0.91 12.30
N VAL A 75 -3.20 0.88 13.20
CA VAL A 75 -4.54 0.33 12.90
C VAL A 75 -5.21 1.12 11.77
N PRO A 76 -5.29 2.47 11.80
CA PRO A 76 -5.84 3.23 10.69
C PRO A 76 -5.01 3.10 9.41
N ALA A 77 -3.68 2.97 9.49
CA ALA A 77 -2.84 2.70 8.32
C ALA A 77 -3.18 1.36 7.65
N GLY A 78 -3.46 0.33 8.46
CA GLY A 78 -3.97 -0.97 8.01
C GLY A 78 -5.31 -0.86 7.30
N LEU A 79 -6.27 -0.13 7.87
CA LEU A 79 -7.58 0.12 7.24
C LEU A 79 -7.44 0.86 5.90
N CYS A 80 -6.58 1.88 5.84
CA CYS A 80 -6.27 2.59 4.60
C CYS A 80 -5.72 1.65 3.52
N THR A 81 -4.88 0.69 3.90
CA THR A 81 -4.40 -0.35 2.99
C THR A 81 -5.52 -1.24 2.47
N ILE A 82 -6.41 -1.71 3.36
CA ILE A 82 -7.56 -2.54 2.98
C ILE A 82 -8.49 -1.80 2.03
N VAL A 83 -8.64 -0.48 2.20
CA VAL A 83 -9.41 0.39 1.30
C VAL A 83 -8.68 0.61 -0.04
N ALA A 84 -7.37 0.83 -0.02
CA ALA A 84 -6.59 1.12 -1.23
C ALA A 84 -6.45 -0.09 -2.17
N VAL A 85 -6.17 -1.28 -1.62
CA VAL A 85 -5.79 -2.48 -2.39
C VAL A 85 -6.84 -2.93 -3.42
N PRO A 86 -8.15 -2.98 -3.11
CA PRO A 86 -9.18 -3.32 -4.10
C PRO A 86 -9.32 -2.26 -5.21
N ARG A 87 -8.96 -1.01 -4.93
CA ARG A 87 -9.19 0.15 -5.81
C ARG A 87 -8.05 0.36 -6.81
N ILE A 88 -6.80 0.28 -6.34
CA ILE A 88 -5.61 0.58 -7.15
C ILE A 88 -4.67 -0.62 -7.32
N GLY A 89 -4.97 -1.76 -6.70
CA GLY A 89 -4.13 -2.96 -6.72
C GLY A 89 -3.09 -2.99 -5.59
N VAL A 90 -2.59 -4.21 -5.30
CA VAL A 90 -1.62 -4.45 -4.21
C VAL A 90 -0.32 -3.69 -4.47
N GLY A 91 0.24 -3.83 -5.69
CA GLY A 91 1.48 -3.19 -6.07
C GLY A 91 1.43 -1.67 -5.90
N SER A 92 0.48 -1.00 -6.56
CA SER A 92 0.32 0.46 -6.48
C SER A 92 0.07 0.95 -5.05
N ALA A 93 -0.78 0.25 -4.27
CA ALA A 93 -1.07 0.64 -2.89
C ALA A 93 0.17 0.55 -2.00
N MET A 94 0.89 -0.58 -2.03
CA MET A 94 2.08 -0.80 -1.20
C MET A 94 3.21 0.13 -1.59
N LEU A 95 3.41 0.32 -2.89
CA LEU A 95 4.45 1.20 -3.39
C LEU A 95 4.21 2.66 -3.00
N THR A 96 2.96 3.13 -3.14
CA THR A 96 2.57 4.49 -2.74
C THR A 96 2.73 4.69 -1.23
N ALA A 97 2.19 3.76 -0.42
CA ALA A 97 2.27 3.86 1.03
C ALA A 97 3.72 3.81 1.54
N ALA A 98 4.54 2.90 1.00
CA ALA A 98 5.96 2.80 1.33
C ALA A 98 6.73 4.07 0.93
N SER A 99 6.46 4.62 -0.27
CA SER A 99 7.07 5.87 -0.74
C SER A 99 6.82 7.01 0.23
N VAL A 100 5.55 7.25 0.55
CA VAL A 100 5.14 8.34 1.44
C VAL A 100 5.71 8.11 2.84
N SER A 101 5.67 6.89 3.34
CA SER A 101 6.21 6.54 4.65
C SER A 101 7.72 6.79 4.73
N SER A 102 8.50 6.38 3.73
CA SER A 102 9.96 6.62 3.69
C SER A 102 10.30 8.10 3.65
N TRP A 103 9.58 8.88 2.84
CA TRP A 103 9.77 10.33 2.74
C TRP A 103 9.43 11.04 4.05
N CYS A 104 8.27 10.74 4.64
CA CYS A 104 7.86 11.35 5.90
C CYS A 104 8.81 10.95 7.03
N SER A 105 9.23 9.69 7.09
CA SER A 105 10.20 9.23 8.08
C SER A 105 11.52 9.97 7.93
N PHE A 106 12.04 10.12 6.70
CA PHE A 106 13.25 10.91 6.44
C PHE A 106 13.10 12.36 6.89
N LEU A 107 12.01 13.03 6.50
CA LEU A 107 11.76 14.42 6.89
C LEU A 107 11.62 14.58 8.40
N VAL A 108 10.95 13.65 9.08
CA VAL A 108 10.80 13.69 10.54
C VAL A 108 12.15 13.45 11.23
N PHE A 109 12.92 12.43 10.82
CA PHE A 109 14.25 12.18 11.41
C PHE A 109 15.24 13.31 11.16
N TRP A 110 15.20 13.89 9.97
CA TRP A 110 16.09 14.98 9.64
C TRP A 110 15.65 16.31 10.29
N LEU A 111 14.40 16.74 10.12
CA LEU A 111 13.94 18.07 10.56
C LEU A 111 13.52 18.10 12.03
N ALA A 112 12.85 17.07 12.54
CA ALA A 112 12.29 17.09 13.88
C ALA A 112 13.25 16.52 14.93
N PHE A 113 14.10 15.56 14.53
CA PHE A 113 15.03 14.89 15.45
C PHE A 113 16.47 15.37 15.36
N ASP A 114 16.73 16.35 14.49
CA ASP A 114 18.06 16.91 14.21
C ASP A 114 19.11 15.82 13.98
N GLU A 115 18.73 14.73 13.30
CA GLU A 115 19.69 13.68 12.96
C GLU A 115 20.62 14.17 11.86
N GLU A 116 21.92 14.15 12.15
CA GLU A 116 22.95 14.50 11.17
C GLU A 116 22.86 13.58 9.96
N VAL A 117 22.56 14.17 8.79
CA VAL A 117 22.54 13.44 7.53
C VAL A 117 23.97 13.11 7.16
N ARG A 118 24.24 11.82 6.94
CA ARG A 118 25.58 11.36 6.53
C ARG A 118 26.03 12.08 5.27
N THR A 119 27.13 12.82 5.39
CA THR A 119 27.84 13.42 4.27
C THR A 119 28.79 12.40 3.65
N HIS A 120 28.88 12.38 2.33
CA HIS A 120 29.81 11.53 1.60
C HIS A 120 30.76 12.37 0.76
N THR A 121 32.04 12.01 0.73
CA THR A 121 33.05 12.60 -0.16
C THR A 121 33.22 11.69 -1.38
N LEU A 122 32.72 12.13 -2.54
CA LEU A 122 32.74 11.33 -3.78
C LEU A 122 34.15 11.15 -4.37
N ARG A 123 35.06 12.08 -4.07
CA ARG A 123 36.46 12.05 -4.52
C ARG A 123 37.37 12.38 -3.33
N PRO A 124 38.55 11.74 -3.21
CA PRO A 124 39.57 12.18 -2.25
C PRO A 124 39.88 13.68 -2.45
N GLY A 125 39.69 14.49 -1.41
CA GLY A 125 39.84 15.96 -1.45
C GLY A 125 38.62 16.75 -1.97
N GLY A 126 37.49 16.09 -2.26
CA GLY A 126 36.26 16.76 -2.68
C GLY A 126 35.45 17.34 -1.51
N ALA A 127 34.55 18.27 -1.83
CA ALA A 127 33.59 18.81 -0.87
C ALA A 127 32.62 17.72 -0.37
N PRO A 128 32.15 17.78 0.89
CA PRO A 128 31.14 16.87 1.40
C PRO A 128 29.80 17.08 0.67
N VAL A 129 29.20 16.01 0.19
CA VAL A 129 27.89 16.04 -0.50
C VAL A 129 26.88 15.22 0.29
N VAL A 130 25.67 15.75 0.43
CA VAL A 130 24.54 15.07 1.07
C VAL A 130 23.74 14.32 -0.01
N LEU A 131 23.92 13.00 -0.11
CA LEU A 131 23.26 12.19 -1.15
C LEU A 131 21.83 11.75 -0.78
N ALA A 132 21.42 11.86 0.48
CA ALA A 132 20.14 11.30 0.93
C ALA A 132 18.92 11.86 0.16
N PRO A 133 18.77 13.18 -0.08
CA PRO A 133 17.66 13.70 -0.89
C PRO A 133 17.66 13.17 -2.33
N VAL A 134 18.84 12.95 -2.92
CA VAL A 134 18.96 12.41 -4.28
C VAL A 134 18.47 10.97 -4.34
N PHE A 135 18.84 10.14 -3.35
CA PHE A 135 18.34 8.76 -3.25
C PHE A 135 16.83 8.71 -2.99
N MET A 136 16.29 9.63 -2.18
CA MET A 136 14.85 9.72 -1.92
C MET A 136 14.07 10.15 -3.17
N PHE A 137 14.60 11.10 -3.94
CA PHE A 137 14.01 11.50 -5.21
C PHE A 137 14.08 10.37 -6.24
N GLY A 138 15.23 9.71 -6.36
CA GLY A 138 15.40 8.56 -7.24
C GLY A 138 14.48 7.39 -6.88
N SER A 139 14.27 7.12 -5.59
CA SER A 139 13.33 6.09 -5.15
C SER A 139 11.88 6.47 -5.49
N MET A 140 11.48 7.73 -5.29
CA MET A 140 10.15 8.23 -5.70
C MET A 140 9.92 8.09 -7.21
N LEU A 141 10.90 8.47 -8.03
CA LEU A 141 10.83 8.31 -9.48
C LEU A 141 10.76 6.84 -9.90
N GLY A 142 11.62 5.99 -9.32
CA GLY A 142 11.60 4.55 -9.60
C GLY A 142 10.25 3.93 -9.24
N MET A 143 9.68 4.32 -8.10
CA MET A 143 8.38 3.87 -7.64
C MET A 143 7.23 4.37 -8.54
N GLY A 144 7.22 5.66 -8.89
CA GLY A 144 6.27 6.22 -9.85
C GLY A 144 6.36 5.55 -11.22
N GLY A 145 7.57 5.24 -11.67
CA GLY A 145 7.84 4.51 -12.91
C GLY A 145 7.27 3.09 -12.89
N LEU A 146 7.41 2.36 -11.77
CA LEU A 146 6.82 1.02 -11.61
C LEU A 146 5.29 1.06 -11.65
N VAL A 147 4.63 2.06 -11.05
CA VAL A 147 3.17 2.23 -11.15
C VAL A 147 2.77 2.53 -12.60
N ALA A 148 3.45 3.48 -13.26
CA ALA A 148 3.17 3.86 -14.64
C ALA A 148 3.35 2.68 -15.62
N ALA A 149 4.39 1.86 -15.43
CA ALA A 149 4.66 0.70 -16.26
C ALA A 149 3.52 -0.34 -16.25
N GLN A 150 2.83 -0.52 -15.12
CA GLN A 150 1.67 -1.41 -15.04
C GLN A 150 0.50 -0.90 -15.90
N HIS A 151 0.27 0.42 -15.91
CA HIS A 151 -0.77 1.03 -16.74
C HIS A 151 -0.45 0.98 -18.24
N LEU A 152 0.81 1.16 -18.61
CA LEU A 152 1.24 1.08 -20.01
C LEU A 152 1.05 -0.34 -20.58
N ARG A 153 1.38 -1.39 -19.82
CA ARG A 153 1.17 -2.79 -20.25
C ARG A 153 -0.30 -3.13 -20.49
N LEU A 154 -1.21 -2.61 -19.67
CA LEU A 154 -2.65 -2.84 -19.83
C LEU A 154 -3.20 -2.13 -21.07
N LYS A 155 -2.71 -0.92 -21.38
CA LYS A 155 -3.11 -0.18 -22.58
C LYS A 155 -2.71 -0.93 -23.86
N SER A 156 -1.51 -1.52 -23.90
CA SER A 156 -1.04 -2.28 -25.06
C SER A 156 -1.91 -3.50 -25.37
N ARG A 157 -2.30 -4.28 -24.33
CA ARG A 157 -3.16 -5.47 -24.53
C ARG A 157 -4.54 -5.12 -25.08
N CYS A 158 -5.15 -4.04 -24.57
CA CYS A 158 -6.47 -3.62 -25.02
C CYS A 158 -6.45 -3.13 -26.47
N SER A 159 -5.31 -2.57 -26.93
CA SER A 159 -5.14 -2.14 -28.32
C SER A 159 -4.96 -3.31 -29.28
N GLU A 160 -4.29 -4.39 -28.86
CA GLU A 160 -4.14 -5.60 -29.68
C GLU A 160 -5.47 -6.34 -29.87
N GLU A 161 -6.27 -6.46 -28.82
CA GLU A 161 -7.56 -7.15 -28.86
C GLU A 161 -8.62 -6.40 -29.70
N SER A 162 -8.39 -5.10 -29.94
CA SER A 162 -9.24 -4.28 -30.81
C SER A 162 -8.88 -4.35 -32.30
N LYS A 163 -7.82 -5.09 -32.71
CA LYS A 163 -7.64 -5.37 -34.13
C LYS A 163 -8.81 -6.27 -34.56
N PRO A 164 -9.69 -5.79 -35.46
CA PRO A 164 -10.79 -6.61 -35.95
C PRO A 164 -10.17 -7.89 -36.47
N LEU A 165 -10.70 -9.03 -36.01
CA LEU A 165 -10.45 -10.33 -36.64
C LEU A 165 -10.75 -10.12 -38.12
N THR A 166 -9.70 -9.93 -38.92
CA THR A 166 -9.81 -10.03 -40.36
C THR A 166 -10.39 -11.41 -40.58
N PRO A 167 -11.60 -11.53 -41.14
CA PRO A 167 -12.16 -12.84 -41.43
C PRO A 167 -11.13 -13.56 -42.28
N ASP A 168 -10.65 -14.70 -41.80
CA ASP A 168 -9.75 -15.54 -42.57
C ASP A 168 -10.43 -15.79 -43.91
N GLU A 169 -9.85 -15.22 -44.97
CA GLU A 169 -10.15 -15.52 -46.36
C GLU A 169 -9.71 -16.96 -46.65
N SER A 170 -10.34 -17.95 -46.04
CA SER A 170 -10.20 -19.34 -46.44
C SER A 170 -11.40 -20.19 -46.03
N SER A 171 -12.53 -20.01 -46.73
CA SER A 171 -13.25 -21.13 -47.36
C SER A 171 -14.64 -20.73 -47.82
N GLY A 172 -14.88 -20.90 -49.12
CA GLY A 172 -16.10 -21.56 -49.57
C GLY A 172 -17.29 -20.68 -49.91
N THR A 173 -17.22 -20.05 -51.07
CA THR A 173 -18.34 -19.67 -51.93
C THR A 173 -19.42 -20.77 -51.98
N ILE A 174 -20.65 -20.51 -51.52
CA ILE A 174 -21.90 -20.91 -52.21
C ILE A 174 -22.91 -19.79 -51.95
N GLY A 175 -23.26 -19.05 -53.00
CA GLY A 175 -24.19 -17.94 -52.95
C GLY A 175 -25.64 -18.38 -52.88
N THR A 176 -26.53 -17.47 -52.45
CA THR A 176 -27.79 -17.23 -53.14
C THR A 176 -28.28 -15.82 -52.83
N GLU A 177 -28.83 -15.24 -53.89
CA GLU A 177 -29.55 -13.98 -54.10
C GLU A 177 -30.31 -13.37 -52.91
N LEU A 178 -30.21 -12.06 -52.65
CA LEU A 178 -30.87 -10.92 -53.34
C LEU A 178 -32.30 -10.73 -52.81
N GLU A 179 -32.49 -9.78 -51.89
CA GLU A 179 -33.61 -8.84 -52.01
C GLU A 179 -33.38 -7.57 -51.19
N SER A 180 -33.72 -6.47 -51.85
CA SER A 180 -33.47 -5.09 -51.46
C SER A 180 -34.53 -4.58 -50.49
N SER A 181 -34.12 -3.79 -49.50
CA SER A 181 -35.00 -2.79 -48.88
C SER A 181 -34.14 -1.68 -48.30
N SER A 182 -34.02 -0.62 -49.09
CA SER A 182 -33.39 0.66 -48.77
C SER A 182 -34.48 1.66 -48.37
N HIS A 183 -34.48 2.09 -47.11
CA HIS A 183 -34.77 3.47 -46.64
C HIS A 183 -35.14 3.48 -45.15
N ASP A 184 -34.78 4.58 -44.46
CA ASP A 184 -35.18 4.98 -43.09
C ASP A 184 -34.35 4.52 -41.86
N SER A 185 -33.04 4.24 -41.99
CA SER A 185 -32.21 3.85 -40.82
C SER A 185 -31.26 4.93 -40.24
N ASP A 186 -31.11 6.09 -40.88
CA ASP A 186 -29.97 6.98 -40.58
C ASP A 186 -30.14 7.90 -39.35
N GLU A 187 -31.36 8.16 -38.86
CA GLU A 187 -31.54 8.95 -37.62
C GLU A 187 -31.36 8.12 -36.33
N ALA A 188 -31.60 6.81 -36.38
CA ALA A 188 -31.47 5.96 -35.19
C ALA A 188 -30.00 5.65 -34.82
N SER A 189 -29.07 5.78 -35.76
CA SER A 189 -27.64 5.50 -35.56
C SER A 189 -26.93 6.61 -34.78
N LEU A 190 -27.23 7.89 -35.06
CA LEU A 190 -26.66 9.06 -34.37
C LEU A 190 -27.01 9.09 -32.87
N SER A 191 -28.20 8.61 -32.49
CA SER A 191 -28.62 8.53 -31.09
C SER A 191 -27.89 7.42 -30.31
N ARG A 192 -27.53 6.31 -30.97
CA ARG A 192 -26.78 5.21 -30.34
C ARG A 192 -25.35 5.61 -30.01
N ASP A 193 -24.67 6.31 -30.91
CA ASP A 193 -23.27 6.71 -30.71
C ASP A 193 -23.12 7.71 -29.56
N GLY A 194 -24.03 8.68 -29.45
CA GLY A 194 -24.07 9.61 -28.32
C GLY A 194 -24.29 8.90 -26.98
N LEU A 195 -25.17 7.90 -26.93
CA LEU A 195 -25.43 7.11 -25.72
C LEU A 195 -24.22 6.25 -25.32
N VAL A 196 -23.51 5.67 -26.30
CA VAL A 196 -22.28 4.90 -26.06
C VAL A 196 -21.18 5.81 -25.52
N ALA A 197 -20.96 6.97 -26.14
CA ALA A 197 -19.99 7.96 -25.66
C ALA A 197 -20.28 8.42 -24.22
N ALA A 198 -21.55 8.74 -23.91
CA ALA A 198 -21.96 9.15 -22.56
C ALA A 198 -21.80 8.04 -21.51
N ARG A 199 -21.99 6.76 -21.87
CA ARG A 199 -21.74 5.63 -20.97
C ARG A 199 -20.25 5.40 -20.74
N LEU A 200 -19.42 5.60 -21.77
CA LEU A 200 -17.96 5.49 -21.68
C LEU A 200 -17.39 6.56 -20.75
N THR A 201 -17.78 7.82 -20.92
CA THR A 201 -17.31 8.93 -20.05
C THR A 201 -17.67 8.69 -18.58
N LYS A 202 -18.91 8.26 -18.29
CA LYS A 202 -19.33 7.91 -16.92
C LYS A 202 -18.51 6.76 -16.31
N ARG A 203 -18.20 5.72 -17.10
CA ARG A 203 -17.36 4.60 -16.64
C ARG A 203 -15.93 5.03 -16.35
N VAL A 204 -15.34 5.86 -17.22
CA VAL A 204 -13.99 6.42 -17.04
C VAL A 204 -13.94 7.30 -15.80
N GLN A 205 -14.91 8.20 -15.61
CA GLN A 205 -15.00 9.06 -14.43
C GLN A 205 -15.12 8.25 -13.14
N LYS A 206 -15.97 7.21 -13.11
CA LYS A 206 -16.11 6.33 -11.93
C LYS A 206 -14.81 5.58 -11.61
N ARG A 207 -14.10 5.08 -12.62
CA ARG A 207 -12.80 4.43 -12.45
C ARG A 207 -11.74 5.40 -11.93
N ALA A 208 -11.68 6.62 -12.48
CA ALA A 208 -10.75 7.66 -12.06
C ALA A 208 -10.99 8.07 -10.60
N LEU A 209 -12.25 8.28 -10.22
CA LEU A 209 -12.62 8.61 -8.83
C LEU A 209 -12.25 7.46 -7.87
N THR A 210 -12.52 6.21 -8.28
CA THR A 210 -12.16 5.03 -7.47
C THR A 210 -10.65 4.93 -7.27
N ALA A 211 -9.87 5.18 -8.33
CA ALA A 211 -8.42 5.20 -8.26
C ALA A 211 -7.92 6.35 -7.35
N LEU A 212 -8.48 7.55 -7.49
CA LEU A 212 -8.13 8.71 -6.67
C LEU A 212 -8.36 8.43 -5.17
N VAL A 213 -9.51 7.85 -4.82
CA VAL A 213 -9.79 7.42 -3.45
C VAL A 213 -8.79 6.36 -2.98
N GLY A 214 -8.43 5.41 -3.84
CA GLY A 214 -7.44 4.39 -3.52
C GLY A 214 -6.03 4.95 -3.27
N PHE A 215 -5.58 5.88 -4.11
CA PHE A 215 -4.30 6.57 -3.91
C PHE A 215 -4.33 7.48 -2.69
N GLY A 216 -5.41 8.23 -2.46
CA GLY A 216 -5.59 9.05 -1.27
C GLY A 216 -5.51 8.24 0.02
N ALA A 217 -6.17 7.08 0.07
CA ALA A 217 -6.06 6.14 1.17
C ALA A 217 -4.62 5.61 1.35
N ALA A 218 -3.94 5.21 0.27
CA ALA A 218 -2.56 4.73 0.35
C ALA A 218 -1.58 5.81 0.86
N ILE A 219 -1.73 7.06 0.41
CA ILE A 219 -0.94 8.20 0.86
C ILE A 219 -1.17 8.44 2.37
N PHE A 220 -2.43 8.52 2.79
CA PHE A 220 -2.77 8.72 4.21
C PHE A 220 -2.24 7.57 5.09
N GLY A 221 -2.35 6.32 4.62
CA GLY A 221 -1.75 5.16 5.26
C GLY A 221 -0.23 5.22 5.37
N GLY A 222 0.44 5.80 4.36
CA GLY A 222 1.88 6.09 4.38
C GLY A 222 2.27 7.10 5.48
N PHE A 223 1.53 8.21 5.61
CA PHE A 223 1.75 9.18 6.71
C PHE A 223 1.60 8.54 8.08
N LEU A 224 0.53 7.77 8.28
CA LEU A 224 0.28 7.08 9.55
C LEU A 224 1.35 6.03 9.86
N SER A 225 1.87 5.34 8.86
CA SER A 225 3.00 4.41 9.00
C SER A 225 4.28 5.14 9.42
N ALA A 226 4.57 6.31 8.84
CA ALA A 226 5.70 7.14 9.27
C ALA A 226 5.53 7.63 10.71
N ALA A 227 4.32 8.05 11.10
CA ALA A 227 4.02 8.44 12.47
C ALA A 227 4.25 7.28 13.45
N GLN A 228 3.84 6.05 13.11
CA GLN A 228 4.13 4.85 13.88
C GLN A 228 5.65 4.67 14.08
N TYR A 229 6.45 4.76 13.01
CA TYR A 229 7.91 4.64 13.13
C TYR A 229 8.52 5.76 13.98
N GLY A 230 8.03 6.99 13.85
CA GLY A 230 8.44 8.12 14.69
C GLY A 230 8.17 7.86 16.18
N LEU A 231 6.98 7.35 16.53
CA LEU A 231 6.59 7.00 17.90
C LEU A 231 7.48 5.89 18.49
N VAL A 232 7.82 4.88 17.68
CA VAL A 232 8.76 3.82 18.08
C VAL A 232 10.15 4.39 18.38
N THR A 233 10.66 5.27 17.53
CA THR A 233 11.96 5.91 17.74
C THR A 233 11.96 6.83 18.96
N LEU A 234 10.88 7.61 19.15
CA LEU A 234 10.68 8.42 20.35
C LEU A 234 10.69 7.59 21.62
N GLY A 235 9.93 6.49 21.64
CA GLY A 235 9.91 5.57 22.78
C GLY A 235 11.29 5.00 23.10
N ARG A 236 12.06 4.64 22.06
CA ARG A 236 13.44 4.18 22.24
C ARG A 236 14.34 5.27 22.84
N ARG A 237 14.25 6.51 22.33
CA ARG A 237 15.04 7.65 22.83
C ARG A 237 14.67 8.02 24.27
N ALA A 238 13.37 8.09 24.57
CA ALA A 238 12.87 8.37 25.92
C ALA A 238 13.38 7.34 26.93
N SER A 239 13.35 6.06 26.55
CA SER A 239 13.88 4.99 27.38
C SER A 239 15.38 5.12 27.66
N THR A 240 16.19 5.46 26.64
CA THR A 240 17.63 5.72 26.82
C THR A 240 17.91 6.98 27.65
N ALA A 241 17.00 7.95 27.67
CA ALA A 241 17.10 9.17 28.47
C ALA A 241 16.69 8.97 29.94
N GLY A 242 16.31 7.75 30.35
CA GLY A 242 15.97 7.43 31.74
C GLY A 242 14.56 7.83 32.15
N SER A 243 13.61 7.94 31.21
CA SER A 243 12.21 8.33 31.49
C SER A 243 11.39 7.30 32.31
N GLY A 244 12.03 6.35 32.99
CA GLY A 244 11.39 5.30 33.79
C GLY A 244 10.78 4.14 32.99
N GLU A 245 10.30 4.36 31.76
CA GLU A 245 9.84 3.29 30.87
C GLU A 245 11.02 2.59 30.19
N ARG A 246 11.15 1.25 30.32
CA ARG A 246 12.11 0.49 29.50
C ARG A 246 11.46 0.06 28.19
N PHE A 247 12.15 0.34 27.10
CA PHE A 247 11.72 -0.04 25.76
C PHE A 247 12.34 -1.38 25.38
N ASN A 248 11.60 -2.49 25.56
CA ASN A 248 11.99 -3.80 25.06
C ASN A 248 11.30 -4.08 23.70
N PRO A 249 12.02 -4.01 22.57
CA PRO A 249 11.41 -4.12 21.23
C PRO A 249 10.88 -5.52 20.90
N LEU A 250 11.37 -6.58 21.54
CA LEU A 250 11.02 -7.96 21.20
C LEU A 250 9.87 -8.52 22.04
N GLY A 251 9.74 -8.09 23.29
CA GLY A 251 8.70 -8.59 24.21
C GLY A 251 7.63 -7.54 24.49
N SER A 252 7.92 -6.68 25.47
CA SER A 252 6.91 -5.81 26.06
C SER A 252 6.31 -4.79 25.07
N TRP A 253 7.11 -4.26 24.14
CA TRP A 253 6.58 -3.39 23.09
C TRP A 253 5.57 -4.13 22.20
N MET A 254 5.87 -5.36 21.78
CA MET A 254 5.02 -6.14 20.88
C MET A 254 3.69 -6.49 21.54
N LEU A 255 3.70 -6.84 22.83
CA LEU A 255 2.48 -7.12 23.60
C LEU A 255 1.67 -5.84 23.87
N SER A 256 2.29 -4.73 24.29
CA SER A 256 1.60 -3.45 24.44
C SER A 256 1.01 -2.94 23.12
N PHE A 257 1.76 -3.08 22.02
CA PHE A 257 1.30 -2.76 20.67
C PHE A 257 0.12 -3.65 20.26
N GLY A 258 0.22 -4.96 20.46
CA GLY A 258 -0.86 -5.90 20.14
C GLY A 258 -2.13 -5.64 20.95
N GLY A 259 -2.01 -5.39 22.26
CA GLY A 259 -3.13 -5.00 23.12
C GLY A 259 -3.77 -3.69 22.70
N GLY A 260 -2.96 -2.67 22.40
CA GLY A 260 -3.45 -1.40 21.85
C GLY A 260 -4.15 -1.59 20.50
N ALA A 261 -3.57 -2.39 19.60
CA ALA A 261 -4.13 -2.64 18.27
C ALA A 261 -5.49 -3.36 18.36
N LEU A 262 -5.62 -4.31 19.27
CA LEU A 262 -6.89 -4.98 19.55
C LEU A 262 -7.92 -3.98 20.08
N GLY A 263 -7.53 -3.15 21.05
CA GLY A 263 -8.39 -2.10 21.62
C GLY A 263 -8.90 -1.11 20.56
N PHE A 264 -8.00 -0.56 19.73
CA PHE A 264 -8.39 0.36 18.64
C PHE A 264 -9.25 -0.32 17.58
N SER A 265 -8.99 -1.59 17.26
CA SER A 265 -9.79 -2.34 16.28
C SER A 265 -11.20 -2.62 16.79
N LEU A 266 -11.35 -2.95 18.08
CA LEU A 266 -12.66 -3.14 18.72
C LEU A 266 -13.43 -1.82 18.81
N ALA A 267 -12.76 -0.74 19.22
CA ALA A 267 -13.37 0.58 19.32
C ALA A 267 -13.86 1.12 17.97
N GLY A 268 -13.17 0.81 16.87
CA GLY A 268 -13.61 1.18 15.51
C GLY A 268 -14.71 0.29 14.93
N GLY A 269 -15.10 -0.78 15.61
CA GLY A 269 -16.18 -1.69 15.20
C GLY A 269 -17.47 -1.56 16.00
N ALA A 270 -17.44 -0.84 17.13
CA ALA A 270 -18.59 -0.48 17.95
C ALA A 270 -19.29 0.76 17.36
#